data_AF-A0A2W5PGS5-F1
#
_entry.id   AF-A0A2W5PGS5-F1
#
_cell.length_a   1.000
_cell.length_b   1.000
_cell.length_c   1.000
_cell.angle_alpha   90.00
_cell.angle_beta   90.00
_cell.angle_gamma   90.00
#
_symmetry.space_group_name_H-M   'P 1'
#
loop_
_entity.id
_entity.type
_entity.pdbx_description
1 polymer ?
#
loop_
_entity_poly.entity_id
_entity_poly.type
_entity_poly.pdbx_seq_one_letter_code
_entity_poly.pdbx_strand_id
1 'polypeptide(L)' 'MIGDLKIAAAQINPTLGNIAHNSALIRAALAQAKDFDLVVFPELVICGYPPEDLVLKP' A
#
# COMPACT_ATOMS: atom_id res chain seq x y z
N MET A 1 -14.59 25.91 -11.69
CA MET A 1 -13.55 25.18 -12.45
C MET A 1 -13.30 23.87 -11.72
N ILE A 2 -13.26 22.75 -12.43
CA ILE A 2 -12.87 21.46 -11.86
C ILE A 2 -11.34 21.43 -11.92
N GLY A 3 -10.66 21.15 -10.80
CA GLY A 3 -9.21 21.01 -10.76
C GLY A 3 -8.75 19.64 -11.23
N ASP A 4 -7.47 19.51 -11.59
CA ASP A 4 -6.85 18.23 -11.95
C ASP A 4 -6.64 17.37 -10.69
N LEU A 5 -6.92 16.07 -10.78
CA LEU A 5 -6.66 15.08 -9.73
C LEU A 5 -5.37 14.30 -10.05
N LYS A 6 -4.36 14.38 -9.19
CA LYS A 6 -3.10 13.64 -9.33
C LYS A 6 -3.14 12.34 -8.53
N ILE A 7 -2.97 11.22 -9.20
CA ILE A 7 -2.99 9.88 -8.61
C ILE A 7 -1.63 9.21 -8.77
N ALA A 8 -1.03 8.76 -7.67
CA ALA A 8 0.18 7.95 -7.67
C ALA A 8 -0.18 6.46 -7.53
N ALA A 9 0.41 5.61 -8.37
CA ALA A 9 0.37 4.16 -8.21
C ALA A 9 1.65 3.67 -7.52
N ALA A 10 1.55 3.28 -6.26
CA ALA A 10 2.70 2.85 -5.46
C ALA A 10 3.04 1.38 -5.72
N GLN A 11 3.94 1.13 -6.67
CA GLN A 11 4.46 -0.22 -6.93
C GLN A 11 5.53 -0.60 -5.90
N ILE A 12 5.13 -1.35 -4.87
CA ILE A 12 5.98 -1.81 -3.77
C ILE A 12 5.94 -3.34 -3.64
N ASN A 13 6.92 -3.91 -2.93
CA ASN A 13 7.06 -5.34 -2.73
C ASN A 13 6.72 -5.75 -1.28
N PRO A 14 5.44 -5.94 -0.93
CA PRO A 14 5.05 -6.36 0.42
C PRO A 14 5.53 -7.79 0.72
N THR A 15 5.86 -8.03 1.98
CA THR A 15 6.21 -9.37 2.49
C THR A 15 4.98 -10.04 3.09
N LEU A 16 4.69 -11.26 2.67
CA LEU A 16 3.54 -12.04 3.14
C LEU A 16 3.54 -12.19 4.68
N GLY A 17 2.44 -11.81 5.32
CA GLY A 17 2.22 -11.89 6.76
C GLY A 17 2.95 -10.83 7.61
N ASN A 18 3.84 -10.01 7.03
CA ASN A 18 4.63 -9.05 7.80
C ASN A 18 3.99 -7.66 7.83
N ILE A 19 2.98 -7.50 8.69
CA ILE A 19 2.19 -6.25 8.81
C ILE A 19 3.07 -5.05 9.15
N ALA A 20 4.05 -5.21 10.05
CA ALA A 20 4.91 -4.10 10.49
C ALA A 20 5.79 -3.60 9.34
N HIS A 21 6.43 -4.51 8.61
CA HIS A 21 7.23 -4.17 7.44
C HIS A 21 6.39 -3.52 6.33
N ASN A 22 5.25 -4.12 6.00
CA ASN A 22 4.36 -3.61 4.95
C ASN A 22 3.80 -2.24 5.30
N SER A 23 3.46 -2.00 6.57
CA SER A 23 3.08 -0.67 7.07
C SER A 23 4.19 0.37 6.88
N ALA A 24 5.45 -0.02 7.09
CA ALA A 24 6.59 0.86 6.86
C ALA A 24 6.78 1.18 5.37
N LEU A 25 6.61 0.18 4.48
CA LEU A 25 6.63 0.40 3.02
C LEU A 25 5.53 1.38 2.57
N ILE A 26 4.30 1.22 3.07
CA ILE A 26 3.18 2.11 2.77
C ILE A 26 3.50 3.54 3.24
N ARG A 27 4.00 3.70 4.47
CA ARG A 27 4.39 5.02 5.00
C ARG A 27 5.51 5.66 4.18
N ALA A 28 6.50 4.89 3.73
CA ALA A 28 7.57 5.38 2.88
C ALA A 28 7.05 5.83 1.51
N ALA A 29 6.11 5.10 0.91
CA ALA A 29 5.48 5.48 -0.36
C ALA A 29 4.64 6.75 -0.21
N LEU A 30 3.84 6.87 0.87
CA LEU A 30 3.09 8.10 1.17
C LEU A 30 4.02 9.31 1.35
N ALA A 31 5.16 9.14 2.00
CA ALA A 31 6.14 10.21 2.20
C ALA A 31 6.79 10.68 0.88
N GLN A 32 6.85 9.82 -0.15
CA GLN A 32 7.35 10.17 -1.48
C GLN A 32 6.29 10.84 -2.37
N ALA A 33 5.00 10.63 -2.08
CA ALA A 33 3.89 11.09 -2.90
C ALA A 33 3.21 12.37 -2.34
N LYS A 34 3.96 13.27 -1.71
CA LYS A 34 3.41 14.48 -1.06
C LYS A 34 2.67 15.44 -2.00
N ASP A 35 3.01 15.42 -3.29
CA ASP A 35 2.43 16.30 -4.31
C ASP A 35 1.27 15.64 -5.08
N PHE A 36 0.79 14.48 -4.61
CA PHE A 36 -0.35 13.74 -5.16
C PHE A 36 -1.55 13.81 -4.23
N ASP A 37 -2.74 13.78 -4.82
CA ASP A 37 -4.01 13.84 -4.09
C ASP A 37 -4.46 12.45 -3.62
N LEU A 38 -4.05 11.40 -4.34
CA LEU A 38 -4.39 10.01 -4.04
C LEU A 38 -3.18 9.10 -4.30
N VAL A 39 -2.96 8.15 -3.40
CA VAL A 39 -2.00 7.05 -3.61
C VAL A 39 -2.76 5.73 -3.59
N VAL A 40 -2.64 4.94 -4.64
CA VAL A 40 -3.21 3.59 -4.74
C VAL A 40 -2.11 2.55 -4.57
N PHE A 41 -2.46 1.44 -3.92
CA PHE A 41 -1.55 0.35 -3.59
C PHE A 41 -2.03 -0.98 -4.19
N PRO A 42 -1.16 -1.99 -4.34
CA PRO A 42 -1.56 -3.33 -4.74
C PRO A 42 -2.59 -3.95 -3.80
N GLU A 43 -3.33 -4.94 -4.31
CA GLU A 43 -4.29 -5.71 -3.52
C GLU A 43 -3.65 -6.31 -2.27
N LEU A 44 -4.36 -6.23 -1.13
CA LEU A 44 -3.94 -6.77 0.17
C LEU A 44 -2.55 -6.33 0.63
N VAL A 45 -2.05 -5.18 0.19
CA VAL A 45 -0.69 -4.67 0.47
C VAL A 45 -0.28 -4.73 1.95
N ILE A 46 -1.21 -4.58 2.89
CA ILE A 46 -0.91 -4.57 4.33
C ILE A 46 -0.48 -5.95 4.86
N CYS A 47 -1.09 -7.03 4.37
CA CYS A 47 -0.77 -8.40 4.77
C CYS A 47 0.03 -9.16 3.69
N GLY A 48 0.10 -8.64 2.47
CA GLY A 48 0.65 -9.33 1.30
C GLY A 48 -0.38 -10.22 0.62
N TYR A 49 -0.11 -10.58 -0.64
CA TYR A 49 -1.00 -11.38 -1.49
C TYR A 49 -0.26 -12.59 -2.11
N PRO A 50 -0.90 -13.76 -2.23
CA PRO A 50 -2.16 -14.15 -1.60
C PRO A 50 -1.96 -14.49 -0.11
N PRO A 51 -2.90 -14.14 0.79
CA PRO A 51 -2.74 -14.43 2.21
C PRO A 51 -3.03 -15.89 2.59
N GLU A 52 -3.81 -16.61 1.77
CA GLU A 52 -4.22 -18.00 2.04
C GLU A 52 -4.69 -18.19 3.49
N ASP A 53 -4.33 -19.29 4.15
CA ASP A 53 -4.73 -19.61 5.52
C ASP A 53 -4.15 -18.65 6.58
N LEU A 54 -3.24 -17.73 6.22
CA LEU A 54 -2.78 -16.71 7.16
C LEU A 54 -3.93 -15.81 7.63
N VAL A 55 -5.01 -15.68 6.85
CA VAL A 55 -6.21 -14.93 7.27
C VAL A 55 -6.98 -15.63 8.40
N LEU A 56 -6.74 -16.92 8.62
CA LEU A 56 -7.38 -17.72 9.66
C LEU A 56 -6.58 -17.75 10.97
N LYS A 57 -5.42 -17.07 11.04
CA LYS A 57 -4.64 -16.97 12.27
C LYS A 57 -5.43 -16.19 13.35
N PRO A 58 -5.50 -16.71 14.59
CA PRO A 58 -6.21 -16.05 15.69
C PRO A 58 -5.54 -14.74 16.13
#